data_AF-A0A1A8FZC3-F1
#
_entry.id   AF-A0A1A8FZC3-F1
#
_cell.length_a   1.000
_cell.length_b   1.000
_cell.length_c   1.000
_cell.angle_alpha   90.00
_cell.angle_beta   90.00
_cell.angle_gamma   90.00
#
_symmetry.space_group_name_H-M   'P 1'
#
loop_
_entity.id
_entity.type
_entity.pdbx_description
1 polymer ?
#
loop_
_entity_poly.entity_id
_entity_poly.type
_entity_poly.pdbx_seq_one_letter_code
_entity_poly.pdbx_strand_id
1 'polypeptide(L)'
;PYGIRESTRKTGSHKDITKAPDGSYADSHVPVSQAYNLSDIFADLLNFSAQRLVVGGRLVYWLPVYRPEYCEEMIPHHACLQLVSNCEQTLSSHTSRRLITMEKIQDPKELDGLARVPEPRCSPYHGHNAFREKYFSGLNKRTSKEDTRADVDGK
;
A
#
# COMPACT_ATOMS: atom_id res chain seq x y z
N PRO A 1 -11.23 -7.86 -3.76
CA PRO A 1 -9.92 -7.68 -4.43
C PRO A 1 -8.85 -8.63 -3.85
N TYR A 2 -8.21 -9.42 -4.71
CA TYR A 2 -7.35 -10.56 -4.33
C TYR A 2 -6.16 -10.20 -3.42
N GLY A 3 -5.66 -8.95 -3.48
CA GLY A 3 -4.48 -8.53 -2.70
C GLY A 3 -4.71 -8.15 -1.24
N ILE A 4 -5.95 -7.99 -0.76
CA ILE A 4 -6.21 -7.57 0.64
C ILE A 4 -6.61 -8.73 1.57
N ARG A 5 -6.65 -9.97 1.06
CA ARG A 5 -7.01 -11.14 1.89
C ARG A 5 -5.88 -11.52 2.84
N GLU A 6 -4.64 -11.44 2.38
CA GLU A 6 -3.44 -11.65 3.19
C GLU A 6 -2.90 -10.36 3.79
N SER A 7 -2.27 -10.45 4.97
CA SER A 7 -1.58 -9.31 5.59
C SER A 7 -0.34 -8.94 4.78
N THR A 8 -0.07 -7.65 4.62
CA THR A 8 1.14 -7.17 3.94
C THR A 8 2.39 -7.45 4.79
N ARG A 9 3.36 -8.13 4.20
CA ARG A 9 4.59 -8.59 4.85
C ARG A 9 5.78 -8.40 3.92
N LYS A 10 6.97 -8.15 4.48
CA LYS A 10 8.25 -8.20 3.75
C LYS A 10 9.16 -9.27 4.34
N THR A 11 10.01 -9.83 3.50
CA THR A 11 11.09 -10.71 3.96
C THR A 11 12.20 -9.86 4.57
N GLY A 12 12.66 -10.20 5.77
CA GLY A 12 13.75 -9.48 6.42
C GLY A 12 14.17 -10.13 7.73
N SER A 13 15.44 -9.99 8.10
CA SER A 13 15.95 -10.44 9.40
C SER A 13 15.64 -9.43 10.50
N HIS A 14 15.26 -9.90 11.70
CA HIS A 14 15.09 -9.05 12.89
C HIS A 14 16.43 -8.48 13.43
N LYS A 15 17.56 -8.98 12.91
CA LYS A 15 18.91 -8.48 13.19
C LYS A 15 19.46 -7.83 11.91
N ASP A 16 20.12 -6.68 12.04
CA ASP A 16 21.01 -6.12 11.02
C ASP A 16 22.14 -7.11 10.74
N ILE A 17 21.90 -8.11 9.91
CA ILE A 17 22.93 -9.04 9.47
C ILE A 17 23.71 -8.32 8.37
N THR A 18 24.71 -7.56 8.78
CA THR A 18 25.75 -6.94 7.93
C THR A 18 26.77 -7.95 7.41
N LYS A 19 26.58 -9.24 7.69
CA LYS A 19 27.51 -10.29 7.25
C LYS A 19 26.93 -11.05 6.07
N ALA A 20 27.67 -11.02 4.97
CA ALA A 20 27.46 -11.94 3.86
C ALA A 20 27.44 -13.38 4.40
N PRO A 21 26.59 -14.25 3.86
CA PRO A 21 26.53 -15.62 4.31
C PRO A 21 27.85 -16.32 4.00
N ASP A 22 28.49 -16.85 5.01
CA ASP A 22 29.60 -17.76 4.83
C ASP A 22 29.05 -19.11 4.36
N GLY A 23 28.80 -19.23 3.04
CA GLY A 23 28.72 -20.46 2.22
C GLY A 23 27.87 -21.66 2.67
N SER A 24 27.16 -21.58 3.79
CA SER A 24 26.60 -22.74 4.50
C SER A 24 25.21 -22.44 5.05
N TYR A 25 24.31 -22.01 4.18
CA TYR A 25 22.89 -22.13 4.52
C TYR A 25 22.47 -23.58 4.34
N ALA A 26 22.15 -24.20 5.46
CA ALA A 26 21.34 -25.40 5.52
C ALA A 26 20.13 -25.23 4.59
N ASP A 27 19.85 -26.27 3.81
CA ASP A 27 18.84 -26.41 2.75
C ASP A 27 17.36 -26.24 3.23
N SER A 28 17.14 -25.54 4.35
CA SER A 28 15.86 -25.44 5.07
C SER A 28 15.60 -24.09 5.75
N HIS A 29 16.46 -23.06 5.55
CA HIS A 29 16.24 -21.77 6.21
C HIS A 29 15.20 -20.91 5.46
N VAL A 30 13.99 -20.80 6.03
CA VAL A 30 12.97 -19.85 5.59
C VAL A 30 13.25 -18.49 6.23
N PRO A 31 13.47 -17.41 5.44
CA PRO A 31 13.78 -16.11 6.00
C PRO A 31 12.59 -15.53 6.77
N VAL A 32 12.89 -14.77 7.83
CA VAL A 32 11.89 -14.20 8.74
C VAL A 32 11.00 -13.20 7.99
N SER A 33 9.72 -13.20 8.32
CA SER A 33 8.72 -12.28 7.77
C SER A 33 8.44 -11.17 8.76
N GLN A 34 8.44 -9.91 8.29
CA GLN A 34 8.16 -8.72 9.08
C GLN A 34 6.92 -7.99 8.56
N ALA A 35 6.27 -7.23 9.43
CA ALA A 35 5.17 -6.36 9.05
C ALA A 35 5.66 -5.35 8.00
N TYR A 36 4.86 -5.15 6.97
CA TYR A 36 5.15 -4.17 5.93
C TYR A 36 3.88 -3.39 5.66
N ASN A 37 3.83 -2.13 6.06
CA ASN A 37 2.58 -1.39 5.99
C ASN A 37 2.29 -0.97 4.55
N LEU A 38 1.00 -0.78 4.24
CA LEU A 38 0.58 -0.37 2.90
C LEU A 38 1.15 1.01 2.52
N SER A 39 1.26 1.91 3.49
CA SER A 39 1.94 3.20 3.32
C SER A 39 3.42 3.05 2.94
N ASP A 40 4.13 2.10 3.55
CA ASP A 40 5.55 1.83 3.27
C ASP A 40 5.72 1.22 1.87
N ILE A 41 4.83 0.30 1.48
CA ILE A 41 4.80 -0.28 0.12
C ILE A 41 4.71 0.82 -0.95
N PHE A 42 3.79 1.78 -0.77
CA PHE A 42 3.65 2.87 -1.73
C PHE A 42 4.85 3.82 -1.72
N ALA A 43 5.41 4.12 -0.54
CA ALA A 43 6.62 4.94 -0.46
C ALA A 43 7.79 4.30 -1.24
N ASP A 44 8.03 3.00 -1.02
CA ASP A 44 9.09 2.25 -1.69
C ASP A 44 8.84 2.15 -3.20
N LEU A 45 7.59 1.92 -3.61
CA LEU A 45 7.22 1.90 -5.03
C LEU A 45 7.51 3.24 -5.73
N LEU A 46 7.17 4.36 -5.09
CA LEU A 46 7.39 5.70 -5.64
C LEU A 46 8.88 6.03 -5.71
N ASN A 47 9.64 5.72 -4.65
CA ASN A 47 11.10 5.89 -4.62
C ASN A 47 11.79 5.05 -5.70
N PHE A 48 11.41 3.77 -5.81
CA PHE A 48 11.92 2.87 -6.85
C PHE A 48 11.63 3.42 -8.24
N SER A 49 10.40 3.89 -8.47
CA SER A 49 10.00 4.43 -9.76
C SER A 49 10.76 5.71 -10.11
N ALA A 50 10.98 6.61 -9.15
CA ALA A 50 11.77 7.82 -9.36
C ALA A 50 13.23 7.52 -9.76
N GLN A 51 13.83 6.49 -9.17
CA GLN A 51 15.19 6.07 -9.48
C GLN A 51 15.33 5.33 -10.80
N ARG A 52 14.30 4.57 -11.21
CA ARG A 52 14.40 3.60 -12.31
C ARG A 52 13.72 4.02 -13.60
N LEU A 53 12.70 4.88 -13.55
CA LEU A 53 12.08 5.41 -14.76
C LEU A 53 12.98 6.45 -15.43
N VAL A 54 12.90 6.53 -16.75
CA VAL A 54 13.38 7.68 -17.52
C VAL A 54 12.44 8.87 -17.31
N VAL A 55 12.93 10.10 -17.49
CA VAL A 55 12.07 11.29 -17.52
C VAL A 55 11.03 11.14 -18.66
N GLY A 56 9.77 11.45 -18.38
CA GLY A 56 8.61 11.15 -19.23
C GLY A 56 8.07 9.72 -19.10
N GLY A 57 8.78 8.84 -18.37
CA GLY A 57 8.32 7.49 -18.06
C GLY A 57 7.15 7.49 -17.07
N ARG A 58 6.26 6.49 -17.18
CA ARG A 58 5.02 6.43 -16.38
C ARG A 58 5.00 5.28 -15.40
N LEU A 59 4.55 5.57 -14.19
CA LEU A 59 4.15 4.61 -13.16
C LEU A 59 2.63 4.51 -13.15
N VAL A 60 2.09 3.29 -13.23
CA VAL A 60 0.64 3.04 -13.10
C VAL A 60 0.41 2.01 -12.00
N TYR A 61 -0.45 2.32 -11.03
CA TYR A 61 -0.76 1.40 -9.93
C TYR A 61 -2.19 1.55 -9.42
N TRP A 62 -2.67 0.52 -8.71
CA TRP A 62 -3.96 0.54 -8.04
C TRP A 62 -3.82 0.97 -6.58
N LEU A 63 -4.50 2.05 -6.20
CA LEU A 63 -4.64 2.52 -4.83
C LEU A 63 -5.99 2.02 -4.26
N PRO A 64 -6.01 1.11 -3.26
CA PRO A 64 -7.25 0.74 -2.59
C PRO A 64 -7.76 1.90 -1.71
N VAL A 65 -9.06 2.19 -1.76
CA VAL A 65 -9.64 3.32 -1.03
C VAL A 65 -10.95 2.96 -0.34
N TYR A 66 -11.13 3.50 0.86
CA TYR A 66 -12.41 3.49 1.57
C TYR A 66 -13.17 4.75 1.19
N ARG A 67 -14.26 4.60 0.43
CA ARG A 67 -14.94 5.70 -0.25
C ARG A 67 -15.40 6.84 0.66
N PRO A 68 -15.98 6.58 1.85
CA PRO A 68 -16.46 7.65 2.73
C PRO A 68 -15.38 8.59 3.25
N GLU A 69 -14.11 8.16 3.22
CA GLU A 69 -12.98 8.92 3.76
C GLU A 69 -11.97 9.29 2.67
N TYR A 70 -12.25 8.99 1.40
CA TYR A 70 -11.30 9.26 0.33
C TYR A 70 -11.25 10.75 -0.01
N CYS A 71 -10.05 11.32 -0.02
CA CYS A 71 -9.73 12.60 -0.63
C CYS A 71 -8.46 12.49 -1.49
N GLU A 72 -8.28 13.37 -2.49
CA GLU A 72 -7.18 13.25 -3.46
C GLU A 72 -5.81 13.47 -2.82
N GLU A 73 -5.77 14.22 -1.72
CA GLU A 73 -4.58 14.49 -0.92
C GLU A 73 -3.99 13.21 -0.29
N MET A 74 -4.78 12.13 -0.19
CA MET A 74 -4.34 10.83 0.30
C MET A 74 -3.48 10.06 -0.71
N ILE A 75 -3.46 10.47 -1.99
CA ILE A 75 -2.65 9.82 -3.01
C ILE A 75 -1.17 9.94 -2.57
N PRO A 76 -0.38 8.85 -2.62
CA PRO A 76 1.06 8.94 -2.40
C PRO A 76 1.73 9.94 -3.36
N HIS A 77 2.67 10.74 -2.89
CA HIS A 77 3.35 11.76 -3.69
C HIS A 77 4.87 11.61 -3.59
N HIS A 78 5.59 12.01 -4.63
CA HIS A 78 7.05 12.02 -4.68
C HIS A 78 7.54 13.20 -5.53
N ALA A 79 8.60 13.89 -5.13
CA ALA A 79 9.06 15.13 -5.79
C ALA A 79 9.38 14.97 -7.29
N CYS A 80 9.85 13.78 -7.69
CA CYS A 80 10.16 13.46 -9.08
C CYS A 80 8.97 12.95 -9.92
N LEU A 81 7.81 12.71 -9.30
CA LEU A 81 6.64 12.10 -9.96
C LEU A 81 5.45 13.06 -9.89
N GLN A 82 4.82 13.32 -11.02
CA GLN A 82 3.61 14.13 -11.12
C GLN A 82 2.40 13.25 -11.39
N LEU A 83 1.28 13.51 -10.69
CA LEU A 83 0.01 12.84 -10.96
C LEU A 83 -0.54 13.27 -12.33
N VAL A 84 -0.80 12.30 -13.21
CA VAL A 84 -1.37 12.50 -14.55
C VAL A 84 -2.84 12.12 -14.60
N SER A 85 -3.23 11.02 -13.96
CA SER A 85 -4.62 10.58 -13.93
C SER A 85 -4.97 9.83 -12.67
N ASN A 86 -6.24 9.94 -12.29
CA ASN A 86 -6.84 9.34 -11.11
C ASN A 86 -8.24 8.82 -11.47
N CYS A 87 -8.35 7.54 -11.80
CA CYS A 87 -9.63 6.95 -12.25
C CYS A 87 -10.18 5.98 -11.20
N GLU A 88 -11.43 6.19 -10.76
CA GLU A 88 -12.07 5.30 -9.80
C GLU A 88 -12.70 4.06 -10.48
N GLN A 89 -12.46 2.90 -9.89
CA GLN A 89 -13.25 1.69 -10.12
C GLN A 89 -13.92 1.26 -8.82
N THR A 90 -15.26 1.37 -8.80
CA THR A 90 -16.08 0.94 -7.67
C THR A 90 -16.06 -0.59 -7.54
N LEU A 91 -15.83 -1.10 -6.32
CA LEU A 91 -15.88 -2.54 -6.02
C LEU A 91 -17.08 -2.90 -5.14
N SER A 92 -17.46 -2.01 -4.22
CA SER A 92 -18.64 -2.14 -3.37
C SER A 92 -19.20 -0.76 -3.00
N SER A 93 -20.19 -0.71 -2.10
CA SER A 93 -20.78 0.55 -1.64
C SER A 93 -19.80 1.44 -0.86
N HIS A 94 -18.79 0.85 -0.22
CA HIS A 94 -17.88 1.56 0.68
C HIS A 94 -16.40 1.39 0.30
N THR A 95 -16.11 0.53 -0.68
CA THR A 95 -14.73 0.29 -1.15
C THR A 95 -14.64 0.46 -2.67
N SER A 96 -13.57 1.12 -3.09
CA SER A 96 -13.19 1.21 -4.49
C SER A 96 -11.66 1.09 -4.61
N ARG A 97 -11.18 1.10 -5.84
CA ARG A 97 -9.75 1.23 -6.14
C ARG A 97 -9.57 2.34 -7.17
N ARG A 98 -8.49 3.09 -7.06
CA ARG A 98 -8.15 4.16 -7.99
C ARG A 98 -6.95 3.76 -8.83
N LEU A 99 -7.09 3.83 -10.15
CA LEU A 99 -5.98 3.67 -11.08
C LEU A 99 -5.25 4.99 -11.12
N ILE A 100 -4.08 5.01 -10.50
CA ILE A 100 -3.23 6.19 -10.40
C ILE A 100 -2.16 6.08 -11.47
N THR A 101 -2.05 7.12 -12.31
CA THR A 101 -0.96 7.28 -13.27
C THR A 101 -0.11 8.46 -12.85
N MET A 102 1.19 8.23 -12.72
CA MET A 102 2.19 9.26 -12.50
C MET A 102 3.23 9.27 -13.61
N GLU A 103 3.78 10.43 -13.89
CA GLU A 103 4.87 10.62 -14.86
C GLU A 103 6.10 11.18 -14.15
N LYS A 104 7.28 10.64 -14.48
CA LYS A 104 8.54 11.16 -13.96
C LYS A 104 8.89 12.45 -14.68
N ILE A 105 8.96 13.56 -13.94
CA ILE A 105 9.18 14.90 -14.50
C ILE A 105 10.65 15.37 -14.41
N GLN A 106 11.43 14.77 -13.52
CA GLN A 106 12.83 15.12 -13.32
C GLN A 106 13.60 13.94 -12.71
N ASP A 107 14.93 13.99 -12.79
CA ASP A 107 15.79 13.03 -12.11
C ASP A 107 15.90 13.34 -10.61
N PRO A 108 16.02 12.29 -9.76
CA PRO A 108 16.20 12.46 -8.33
C PRO A 108 17.52 13.17 -8.06
N LYS A 109 17.46 14.24 -7.26
CA LYS A 109 18.66 14.90 -6.75
C LYS A 109 19.31 13.98 -5.70
N GLU A 110 20.62 14.07 -5.48
CA GLU A 110 21.31 13.20 -4.52
C GLU A 110 20.71 13.25 -3.10
N LEU A 111 20.06 14.37 -2.74
CA LEU A 111 19.31 14.50 -1.50
C LEU A 111 17.95 13.76 -1.52
N ASP A 112 17.30 13.59 -2.67
CA ASP A 112 15.96 12.98 -2.76
C ASP A 112 15.98 11.49 -2.39
N GLY A 113 17.10 10.80 -2.62
CA GLY A 113 17.30 9.39 -2.20
C GLY A 113 17.60 9.20 -0.71
N LEU A 114 18.07 10.25 -0.02
CA LEU A 114 18.43 10.25 1.41
C LEU A 114 17.38 10.98 2.28
N ALA A 115 16.52 11.81 1.69
CA ALA A 115 15.57 12.68 2.39
C ALA A 115 14.36 11.97 3.02
N ARG A 116 14.38 10.64 3.15
CA ARG A 116 13.39 9.93 3.97
C ARG A 116 14.02 8.69 4.60
N VAL A 117 14.90 8.90 5.57
CA VAL A 117 14.66 8.18 6.83
C VAL A 117 13.31 8.70 7.29
N PRO A 118 12.21 7.91 7.24
CA PRO A 118 10.98 8.39 7.83
C PRO A 118 11.33 8.63 9.29
N GLU A 119 11.25 9.87 9.76
CA GLU A 119 11.04 10.05 11.19
C GLU A 119 9.88 9.10 11.57
N PRO A 120 9.99 8.28 12.62
CA PRO A 120 8.98 7.27 12.97
C PRO A 120 7.62 7.86 13.35
N ARG A 121 7.40 9.16 13.14
CA ARG A 121 6.23 9.93 13.55
C ARG A 121 5.50 10.36 12.27
N CYS A 122 4.56 9.53 11.84
CA CYS A 122 3.54 9.84 10.83
C CYS A 122 4.04 10.05 9.39
N SER A 123 4.18 8.95 8.65
CA SER A 123 4.04 8.99 7.19
C SER A 123 2.67 9.63 6.86
N PRO A 124 2.58 10.61 5.94
CA PRO A 124 1.31 11.25 5.55
C PRO A 124 0.30 10.26 4.98
N TYR A 125 0.76 9.06 4.66
CA TYR A 125 -0.02 7.97 4.08
C TYR A 125 -0.48 6.94 5.13
N HIS A 126 -0.30 7.21 6.43
CA HIS A 126 -0.63 6.29 7.52
C HIS A 126 -2.10 5.82 7.46
N GLY A 127 -3.01 6.65 6.94
CA GLY A 127 -4.42 6.29 6.72
C GLY A 127 -4.63 5.05 5.85
N HIS A 128 -3.71 4.73 4.94
CA HIS A 128 -3.77 3.52 4.11
C HIS A 128 -3.62 2.23 4.93
N ASN A 129 -2.97 2.30 6.09
CA ASN A 129 -2.73 1.13 6.94
C ASN A 129 -4.04 0.58 7.54
N ALA A 130 -5.04 1.45 7.73
CA ALA A 130 -6.37 1.07 8.23
C ALA A 130 -7.29 0.49 7.14
N PHE A 131 -6.89 0.48 5.86
CA PHE A 131 -7.76 0.04 4.77
C PHE A 131 -8.25 -1.41 4.95
N ARG A 132 -7.36 -2.32 5.38
CA ARG A 132 -7.70 -3.74 5.58
C ARG A 132 -8.84 -3.89 6.59
N GLU A 133 -8.74 -3.25 7.74
CA GLU A 133 -9.75 -3.30 8.80
C GLU A 133 -11.09 -2.69 8.34
N LYS A 134 -11.04 -1.54 7.64
CA LYS A 134 -12.23 -0.90 7.07
C LYS A 134 -12.92 -1.76 6.00
N TYR A 135 -12.13 -2.44 5.17
CA TYR A 135 -12.64 -3.37 4.17
C TYR A 135 -13.43 -4.52 4.81
N PHE A 136 -12.89 -5.16 5.85
CA PHE A 136 -13.55 -6.31 6.50
C PHE A 136 -14.69 -5.90 7.46
N SER A 137 -14.60 -4.75 8.12
CA SER A 137 -15.68 -4.26 8.98
C SER A 137 -16.98 -3.96 8.22
N GLY A 138 -16.87 -3.49 6.97
CA GLY A 138 -18.00 -3.28 6.08
C GLY A 138 -18.65 -4.57 5.55
N LEU A 139 -17.90 -5.68 5.48
CA LEU A 139 -18.44 -7.01 5.19
C LEU A 139 -19.25 -7.55 6.38
N ASN A 140 -18.68 -7.47 7.59
CA ASN A 140 -19.30 -8.05 8.80
C ASN A 140 -20.63 -7.37 9.16
N LYS A 141 -20.75 -6.05 8.93
CA LYS A 141 -22.02 -5.34 9.13
C LYS A 141 -23.13 -5.82 8.19
N ARG A 142 -22.81 -6.38 7.02
CA ARG A 142 -23.81 -6.88 6.08
C ARG A 142 -24.32 -8.26 6.50
N THR A 143 -23.43 -9.19 6.84
CA THR A 143 -23.82 -10.52 7.32
C THR A 143 -24.70 -10.42 8.56
N SER A 144 -24.32 -9.61 9.56
CA SER A 144 -25.17 -9.42 10.76
C SER A 144 -26.54 -8.81 10.44
N LYS A 145 -26.63 -7.91 9.46
CA LYS A 145 -27.89 -7.25 9.07
C LYS A 145 -28.77 -8.15 8.18
N GLU A 146 -28.17 -9.09 7.47
CA GLU A 146 -28.86 -10.11 6.68
C GLU A 146 -29.43 -11.20 7.60
N ASP A 147 -28.65 -11.66 8.59
CA ASP A 147 -29.11 -12.59 9.63
C ASP A 147 -30.26 -12.01 10.46
N THR A 148 -30.18 -10.72 10.82
CA THR A 148 -31.26 -10.04 11.56
C THR A 148 -32.54 -9.87 10.74
N ARG A 149 -32.43 -9.81 9.39
CA ARG A 149 -33.61 -9.70 8.51
C ARG A 149 -34.26 -11.04 8.23
N ALA A 150 -33.48 -12.12 8.14
CA ALA A 150 -33.99 -13.47 7.97
C ALA A 150 -34.79 -13.96 9.19
N ASP A 151 -34.47 -13.49 10.40
CA ASP A 151 -35.19 -13.85 11.63
C ASP A 151 -36.56 -13.14 11.78
N VAL A 152 -36.76 -12.01 11.10
CA VAL A 152 -37.97 -11.17 11.24
C VAL A 152 -39.09 -11.54 10.25
N ASP A 153 -38.76 -12.19 9.13
CA ASP A 153 -39.73 -12.61 8.09
C ASP A 153 -40.33 -14.01 8.33
N GLY A 154 -39.99 -14.66 9.45
CA GLY A 154 -40.39 -16.03 9.79
C GLY A 154 -41.57 -16.16 10.76
N LYS A 155 -42.46 -15.17 10.88
CA LYS A 155 -43.55 -15.19 11.86
C LYS A 155 -44.91 -14.78 11.31
#